data_AF-A0A6L9LFX1-F1
#
_entry.id   AF-A0A6L9LFX1-F1
#
_cell.length_a   1.000
_cell.length_b   1.000
_cell.length_c   1.000
_cell.angle_alpha   90.00
_cell.angle_beta   90.00
_cell.angle_gamma   90.00
#
_symmetry.space_group_name_H-M   'P 1'
#
loop_
_entity.id
_entity.type
_entity.pdbx_description
1 polymer ?
#
loop_
_entity_poly.entity_id
_entity_poly.type
_entity_poly.pdbx_seq_one_letter_code
_entity_poly.pdbx_strand_id
1 'polypeptide(L)'
;MSLTISVYTQFLSDDLIPKIVKRLNDFDMSVEGYPNFSFQEEQGFLPFKFSLTDTHLNSLKGKVLKSGFELYVDNFDLQSEKQKLVPKPTFFQKLLGRKGSEMAFAEPEIEDLLTDCKKVVSCVFNAEDSFEFRFACLTGAVLAKLTGGVYRSSDDIWYTGKDITEEVYKEVKEYEQSLTEVTVQFHEFAQW
;
A
#
# COMPACT_ATOMS: atom_id res chain seq x y z
N MET A 1 14.33 -7.44 -1.70
CA MET A 1 13.73 -7.67 -0.35
C MET A 1 12.26 -7.27 -0.39
N SER A 2 11.33 -8.03 0.20
CA SER A 2 9.91 -7.66 0.19
C SER A 2 9.57 -6.64 1.29
N LEU A 3 8.80 -5.61 0.94
CA LEU A 3 8.28 -4.58 1.84
C LEU A 3 6.75 -4.61 1.84
N THR A 4 6.13 -3.98 2.84
CA THR A 4 4.67 -3.93 2.97
C THR A 4 4.21 -2.55 3.34
N ILE A 5 3.20 -2.08 2.63
CA ILE A 5 2.40 -0.91 2.98
C ILE A 5 1.04 -1.39 3.47
N SER A 6 0.48 -0.70 4.46
CA SER A 6 -0.84 -1.02 4.99
C SER A 6 -1.78 0.16 4.85
N VAL A 7 -3.01 -0.10 4.38
CA VAL A 7 -4.09 0.90 4.35
C VAL A 7 -5.22 0.43 5.23
N TYR A 8 -5.50 1.19 6.28
CA TYR A 8 -6.61 0.94 7.19
C TYR A 8 -7.82 1.73 6.73
N THR A 9 -8.96 1.06 6.58
CA THR A 9 -10.20 1.67 6.08
C THR A 9 -11.43 1.10 6.76
N GLN A 10 -12.49 1.90 6.84
CA GLN A 10 -13.80 1.48 7.34
C GLN A 10 -14.51 0.51 6.36
N PHE A 11 -14.33 0.69 5.05
CA PHE A 11 -14.97 -0.10 4.02
C PHE A 11 -14.04 -0.34 2.83
N LEU A 12 -14.34 -1.41 2.09
CA LEU A 12 -13.66 -1.77 0.86
C LEU A 12 -14.66 -2.43 -0.08
N SER A 13 -14.73 -1.95 -1.32
CA SER A 13 -15.72 -2.37 -2.30
C SER A 13 -15.19 -2.20 -3.73
N ASP A 14 -15.71 -3.02 -4.64
CA ASP A 14 -15.21 -3.08 -6.02
C ASP A 14 -15.49 -1.82 -6.84
N ASP A 15 -16.43 -0.96 -6.41
CA ASP A 15 -16.65 0.36 -7.03
C ASP A 15 -15.46 1.33 -6.83
N LEU A 16 -14.55 1.01 -5.90
CA LEU A 16 -13.30 1.76 -5.73
C LEU A 16 -12.28 1.44 -6.83
N ILE A 17 -12.28 0.24 -7.41
CA ILE A 17 -11.30 -0.18 -8.43
C ILE A 17 -11.23 0.80 -9.62
N PRO A 18 -12.34 1.15 -10.31
CA PRO A 18 -12.29 2.11 -11.40
C PRO A 18 -11.89 3.52 -10.93
N LYS A 19 -12.19 3.90 -9.68
CA LYS A 19 -11.79 5.19 -9.11
C LYS A 19 -10.30 5.23 -8.83
N ILE A 20 -9.73 4.14 -8.32
CA ILE A 20 -8.29 3.97 -8.09
C ILE A 20 -7.56 4.07 -9.43
N VAL A 21 -7.94 3.26 -10.42
CA VAL A 21 -7.36 3.29 -11.77
C VAL A 21 -7.43 4.70 -12.37
N LYS A 22 -8.58 5.37 -12.25
CA LYS A 22 -8.72 6.76 -12.71
C LYS A 22 -7.73 7.70 -12.03
N ARG A 23 -7.57 7.63 -10.71
CA ARG A 23 -6.65 8.49 -9.95
C ARG A 23 -5.19 8.14 -10.20
N LEU A 24 -4.86 6.88 -10.46
CA LEU A 24 -3.51 6.46 -10.83
C LEU A 24 -3.05 7.14 -12.13
N ASN A 25 -3.97 7.41 -13.07
CA ASN A 25 -3.65 8.15 -14.30
C ASN A 25 -3.24 9.63 -14.05
N ASP A 26 -3.36 10.15 -12.82
CA ASP A 26 -2.91 11.50 -12.48
C ASP A 26 -1.40 11.56 -12.16
N PHE A 27 -0.67 10.43 -12.15
CA PHE A 27 0.72 10.31 -11.68
C PHE A 27 1.71 9.89 -12.79
N ASP A 28 1.83 10.72 -13.82
CA ASP A 28 2.73 10.55 -14.97
C ASP A 28 2.65 9.16 -15.63
N MET A 29 1.45 8.58 -15.72
CA MET A 29 1.21 7.32 -16.40
C MET A 29 -0.17 7.24 -17.02
N SER A 30 -0.27 6.44 -18.07
CA SER A 30 -1.53 5.86 -18.53
C SER A 30 -1.64 4.46 -17.92
N VAL A 31 -2.71 4.15 -17.17
CA VAL A 31 -2.87 2.85 -16.50
C VAL A 31 -4.21 2.18 -16.81
N GLU A 32 -4.16 0.86 -16.97
CA GLU A 32 -5.30 -0.06 -16.99
C GLU A 32 -5.07 -1.12 -15.90
N GLY A 33 -6.07 -1.34 -15.04
CA GLY A 33 -6.07 -2.44 -14.07
C GLY A 33 -6.60 -3.73 -14.69
N TYR A 34 -6.23 -4.88 -14.11
CA TYR A 34 -6.77 -6.17 -14.52
C TYR A 34 -8.32 -6.18 -14.45
N PRO A 35 -9.03 -6.49 -15.54
CA PRO A 35 -10.47 -6.24 -15.64
C PRO A 35 -11.34 -7.11 -14.71
N ASN A 36 -10.83 -8.26 -14.25
CA ASN A 36 -11.58 -9.21 -13.43
C ASN A 36 -11.18 -9.16 -11.96
N PHE A 37 -10.42 -8.15 -11.53
CA PHE A 37 -10.05 -8.02 -10.13
C PHE A 37 -11.27 -7.67 -9.26
N SER A 38 -11.34 -8.29 -8.07
CA SER A 38 -12.32 -7.98 -7.03
C SER A 38 -11.64 -8.01 -5.67
N PHE A 39 -11.92 -7.02 -4.82
CA PHE A 39 -11.43 -7.02 -3.43
C PHE A 39 -12.07 -8.11 -2.56
N GLN A 40 -13.17 -8.72 -3.01
CA GLN A 40 -13.91 -9.73 -2.25
C GLN A 40 -13.46 -11.16 -2.58
N GLU A 41 -13.06 -11.39 -3.84
CA GLU A 41 -12.81 -12.73 -4.36
C GLU A 41 -11.33 -13.03 -4.56
N GLU A 42 -10.52 -12.00 -4.81
CA GLU A 42 -9.12 -12.15 -5.20
C GLU A 42 -8.18 -11.65 -4.09
N GLN A 43 -7.16 -12.47 -3.81
CA GLN A 43 -5.97 -12.09 -3.06
C GLN A 43 -4.75 -12.57 -3.83
N GLY A 44 -3.68 -11.79 -3.77
CA GLY A 44 -2.42 -12.09 -4.43
C GLY A 44 -2.03 -11.01 -5.45
N PHE A 45 -1.26 -11.40 -6.46
CA PHE A 45 -0.70 -10.45 -7.42
C PHE A 45 -1.78 -9.71 -8.22
N LEU A 46 -1.81 -8.37 -8.09
CA LEU A 46 -2.66 -7.45 -8.83
C LEU A 46 -1.86 -6.80 -9.98
N PRO A 47 -2.02 -7.25 -11.23
CA PRO A 47 -1.29 -6.68 -12.35
C PRO A 47 -1.94 -5.42 -12.91
N PHE A 48 -1.09 -4.49 -13.34
CA PHE A 48 -1.44 -3.30 -14.11
C PHE A 48 -0.71 -3.32 -15.45
N LYS A 49 -1.41 -2.87 -16.48
CA LYS A 49 -0.83 -2.49 -17.78
C LYS A 49 -0.66 -0.98 -17.77
N PHE A 50 0.51 -0.49 -18.18
CA PHE A 50 0.78 0.94 -18.11
C PHE A 50 1.80 1.44 -19.11
N SER A 51 1.83 2.75 -19.32
CA SER A 51 2.89 3.48 -20.02
C SER A 51 3.23 4.74 -19.23
N LEU A 52 4.51 5.07 -19.13
CA LEU A 52 4.93 6.32 -18.50
C LEU A 52 4.75 7.48 -19.47
N THR A 53 4.16 8.58 -18.99
CA THR A 53 4.01 9.82 -19.78
C THR A 53 5.17 10.78 -19.57
N ASP A 54 5.86 10.68 -18.43
CA ASP A 54 7.08 11.43 -18.12
C ASP A 54 8.13 10.53 -17.46
N THR A 55 9.23 10.29 -18.18
CA THR A 55 10.36 9.49 -17.70
C THR A 55 11.68 9.97 -18.30
N HIS A 56 12.73 10.02 -17.47
CA HIS A 56 14.09 10.33 -17.90
C HIS A 56 14.78 9.16 -18.60
N LEU A 57 14.27 7.95 -18.44
CA LEU A 57 14.84 6.72 -19.00
C LEU A 57 14.33 6.51 -20.43
N ASN A 58 15.24 6.58 -21.40
CA ASN A 58 14.92 6.44 -22.81
C ASN A 58 14.45 5.02 -23.14
N SER A 59 14.96 4.00 -22.44
CA SER A 59 14.55 2.60 -22.66
C SER A 59 13.07 2.33 -22.39
N LEU A 60 12.38 3.20 -21.66
CA LEU A 60 10.97 3.07 -21.30
C LEU A 60 10.03 3.87 -22.20
N LYS A 61 10.55 4.83 -22.97
CA LYS A 61 9.72 5.77 -23.75
C LYS A 61 8.92 5.04 -24.82
N GLY A 62 7.61 5.30 -24.84
CA GLY A 62 6.69 4.73 -25.83
C GLY A 62 6.39 3.24 -25.63
N LYS A 63 6.87 2.62 -24.55
CA LYS A 63 6.58 1.21 -24.25
C LYS A 63 5.28 1.05 -23.49
N VAL A 64 4.63 -0.09 -23.70
CA VAL A 64 3.52 -0.57 -22.88
C VAL A 64 4.07 -1.67 -21.99
N LEU A 65 3.94 -1.49 -20.70
CA LEU A 65 4.60 -2.25 -19.65
C LEU A 65 3.57 -2.98 -18.78
N LYS A 66 4.03 -4.00 -18.05
CA LYS A 66 3.27 -4.73 -17.03
C LYS A 66 4.06 -4.72 -15.72
N SER A 67 3.39 -4.43 -14.62
CA SER A 67 3.89 -4.61 -13.25
C SER A 67 2.69 -4.77 -12.32
N GLY A 68 2.89 -4.75 -11.00
CA GLY A 68 1.84 -4.98 -10.03
C GLY A 68 2.38 -5.05 -8.62
N PHE A 69 1.60 -5.61 -7.71
CA PHE A 69 2.05 -5.95 -6.37
C PHE A 69 1.12 -7.01 -5.79
N GLU A 70 1.54 -7.67 -4.73
CA GLU A 70 0.72 -8.64 -4.01
C GLU A 70 -0.25 -7.89 -3.07
N LEU A 71 -1.56 -8.12 -3.22
CA LEU A 71 -2.60 -7.47 -2.43
C LEU A 71 -3.29 -8.48 -1.52
N TYR A 72 -3.38 -8.15 -0.23
CA TYR A 72 -4.12 -8.93 0.76
C TYR A 72 -5.12 -8.03 1.49
N VAL A 73 -6.30 -8.58 1.79
CA VAL A 73 -7.37 -7.87 2.51
C VAL A 73 -7.74 -8.68 3.75
N ASP A 74 -7.58 -8.06 4.91
CA ASP A 74 -7.92 -8.66 6.20
C ASP A 74 -8.96 -7.83 6.95
N ASN A 75 -9.65 -8.48 7.90
CA ASN A 75 -10.42 -7.76 8.90
C ASN A 75 -9.48 -7.09 9.89
N PHE A 76 -9.83 -5.86 10.30
CA PHE A 76 -9.06 -5.08 11.25
C PHE A 76 -9.91 -4.72 12.46
N ASP A 77 -9.31 -4.88 13.64
CA ASP A 77 -9.85 -4.42 14.91
C ASP A 77 -8.68 -3.94 15.79
N LEU A 78 -8.64 -2.64 16.09
CA LEU A 78 -7.53 -2.02 16.82
C LEU A 78 -7.27 -2.70 18.17
N GLN A 79 -8.32 -3.09 18.89
CA GLN A 79 -8.18 -3.73 20.20
C GLN A 79 -7.54 -5.11 20.08
N SER A 80 -7.94 -5.89 19.08
CA SER A 80 -7.34 -7.18 18.76
C SER A 80 -5.87 -7.03 18.36
N GLU A 81 -5.53 -6.02 17.57
CA GLU A 81 -4.13 -5.74 17.22
C GLU A 81 -3.28 -5.33 18.44
N LYS A 82 -3.78 -4.43 19.30
CA LYS A 82 -3.10 -4.05 20.55
C LYS A 82 -2.87 -5.26 21.46
N GLN A 83 -3.83 -6.19 21.54
CA GLN A 83 -3.68 -7.43 22.31
C GLN A 83 -2.57 -8.35 21.77
N LYS A 84 -2.37 -8.40 20.45
CA LYS A 84 -1.27 -9.17 19.83
C LYS A 84 0.10 -8.61 20.20
N LEU A 85 0.19 -7.31 20.46
CA LEU A 85 1.44 -6.66 20.88
C LEU A 85 1.79 -6.98 22.35
N VAL A 86 0.80 -7.22 23.21
CA VAL A 86 1.05 -7.47 24.64
C VAL A 86 1.92 -8.73 24.83
N PRO A 87 3.12 -8.61 25.44
CA PRO A 87 3.98 -9.76 25.67
C PRO A 87 3.28 -10.84 26.49
N LYS A 88 3.39 -12.11 26.08
CA LYS A 88 2.83 -13.23 26.86
C LYS A 88 3.43 -13.23 28.27
N PRO A 89 2.63 -13.18 29.33
CA PRO A 89 3.15 -13.10 30.69
C PRO A 89 3.92 -14.38 31.04
N THR A 90 5.10 -14.21 31.62
CA THR A 90 5.92 -15.32 32.12
C THR A 90 5.25 -16.00 33.32
N PHE A 91 5.65 -17.24 33.62
CA PHE A 91 5.06 -18.05 34.70
C PHE A 91 5.07 -17.33 36.06
N PHE A 92 6.15 -16.62 36.38
CA PHE A 92 6.27 -15.81 37.61
C PHE A 92 5.34 -14.58 37.61
N GLN A 93 5.15 -13.92 36.47
CA GLN A 93 4.24 -12.76 36.37
C GLN A 93 2.77 -13.18 36.52
N LYS A 94 2.40 -14.36 36.00
CA LYS A 94 1.07 -14.96 36.24
C LYS A 94 0.82 -15.20 37.73
N LEU A 95 1.84 -15.68 38.45
CA LEU A 95 1.76 -15.97 39.88
C LEU A 95 1.62 -14.69 40.74
N LEU A 96 2.19 -13.57 40.26
CA LEU A 96 2.11 -12.26 40.92
C LEU A 96 0.88 -11.43 40.50
N GLY A 97 -0.01 -11.96 39.65
CA GLY A 97 -1.22 -11.27 39.20
C GLY A 97 -0.97 -9.97 38.41
N ARG A 98 0.26 -9.75 37.92
CA ARG A 98 0.61 -8.53 37.18
C ARG A 98 0.09 -8.65 35.75
N LYS A 99 -0.92 -7.83 35.40
CA LYS A 99 -1.34 -7.64 34.01
C LYS A 99 -0.23 -6.89 33.26
N GLY A 100 0.04 -7.30 32.01
CA GLY A 100 0.94 -6.58 31.12
C GLY A 100 0.46 -5.16 30.90
N SER A 101 1.39 -4.21 30.70
CA SER A 101 1.06 -2.85 30.28
C SER A 101 0.45 -2.89 28.88
N GLU A 102 -0.65 -2.16 28.69
CA GLU A 102 -1.22 -1.93 27.38
C GLU A 102 -0.17 -1.24 26.50
N MET A 103 0.04 -1.77 25.29
CA MET A 103 0.97 -1.18 24.32
C MET A 103 0.17 -0.38 23.30
N ALA A 104 0.67 0.81 23.00
CA ALA A 104 0.17 1.60 21.89
C ALA A 104 0.52 0.89 20.56
N PHE A 105 -0.44 0.90 19.64
CA PHE A 105 -0.30 0.43 18.27
C PHE A 105 0.28 1.54 17.38
N ALA A 106 -0.12 2.80 17.62
CA ALA A 106 0.36 3.99 16.93
C ALA A 106 0.29 5.21 17.88
N GLU A 107 0.62 6.40 17.37
CA GLU A 107 0.38 7.65 18.12
C GLU A 107 -1.13 7.83 18.40
N PRO A 108 -1.53 8.49 19.52
CA PRO A 108 -2.93 8.59 19.92
C PRO A 108 -3.88 9.12 18.85
N GLU A 109 -3.46 10.15 18.10
CA GLU A 109 -4.26 10.74 17.02
C GLU A 109 -4.52 9.74 15.87
N ILE A 110 -3.56 8.84 15.62
CA ILE A 110 -3.70 7.77 14.63
C ILE A 110 -4.58 6.65 15.20
N GLU A 111 -4.39 6.25 16.46
CA GLU A 111 -5.25 5.24 17.10
C GLU A 111 -6.73 5.67 17.06
N ASP A 112 -7.02 6.94 17.32
CA ASP A 112 -8.38 7.49 17.24
C ASP A 112 -9.01 7.26 15.86
N LEU A 113 -8.29 7.54 14.78
CA LEU A 113 -8.74 7.28 13.40
C LEU A 113 -8.88 5.77 13.11
N LEU A 114 -8.00 4.95 13.68
CA LEU A 114 -8.03 3.50 13.49
C LEU A 114 -9.23 2.85 14.19
N THR A 115 -9.85 3.47 15.20
CA THR A 115 -11.03 2.90 15.88
C THR A 115 -12.20 2.64 14.95
N ASP A 116 -12.37 3.48 13.92
CA ASP A 116 -13.45 3.38 12.93
C ASP A 116 -13.11 2.45 11.77
N CYS A 117 -11.84 2.07 11.61
CA CYS A 117 -11.40 1.16 10.57
C CYS A 117 -11.87 -0.28 10.87
N LYS A 118 -12.17 -1.03 9.79
CA LYS A 118 -12.66 -2.43 9.85
C LYS A 118 -11.91 -3.37 8.93
N LYS A 119 -11.13 -2.83 8.01
CA LYS A 119 -10.30 -3.56 7.05
C LYS A 119 -8.88 -3.01 7.07
N VAL A 120 -7.94 -3.89 6.78
CA VAL A 120 -6.58 -3.50 6.40
C VAL A 120 -6.28 -4.11 5.03
N VAL A 121 -5.79 -3.29 4.12
CA VAL A 121 -5.28 -3.70 2.81
C VAL A 121 -3.77 -3.66 2.86
N SER A 122 -3.12 -4.80 2.66
CA SER A 122 -1.66 -4.92 2.65
C SER A 122 -1.18 -5.01 1.21
N CYS A 123 -0.33 -4.06 0.81
CA CYS A 123 0.32 -4.03 -0.50
C CYS A 123 1.77 -4.48 -0.30
N VAL A 124 2.11 -5.67 -0.81
CA VAL A 124 3.44 -6.29 -0.66
C VAL A 124 4.17 -6.23 -2.00
N PHE A 125 5.40 -5.72 -2.00
CA PHE A 125 6.18 -5.48 -3.21
C PHE A 125 7.66 -5.75 -2.96
N ASN A 126 8.41 -6.02 -4.02
CA ASN A 126 9.86 -6.09 -3.95
C ASN A 126 10.48 -4.69 -4.01
N ALA A 127 11.28 -4.33 -2.99
CA ALA A 127 11.96 -3.04 -2.91
C ALA A 127 12.95 -2.77 -4.07
N GLU A 128 13.34 -3.82 -4.79
CA GLU A 128 14.25 -3.72 -5.94
C GLU A 128 13.50 -3.55 -7.27
N ASP A 129 12.17 -3.72 -7.30
CA ASP A 129 11.35 -3.45 -8.48
C ASP A 129 10.67 -2.10 -8.34
N SER A 130 11.11 -1.16 -9.18
CA SER A 130 10.62 0.22 -9.14
C SER A 130 9.15 0.38 -9.47
N PHE A 131 8.61 -0.48 -10.33
CA PHE A 131 7.22 -0.39 -10.73
C PHE A 131 6.32 -1.07 -9.71
N GLU A 132 6.77 -2.16 -9.07
CA GLU A 132 6.01 -2.71 -7.93
C GLU A 132 5.94 -1.70 -6.77
N PHE A 133 7.06 -1.03 -6.47
CA PHE A 133 7.09 0.06 -5.49
C PHE A 133 6.11 1.19 -5.86
N ARG A 134 6.18 1.72 -7.10
CA ARG A 134 5.26 2.75 -7.60
C ARG A 134 3.80 2.32 -7.39
N PHE A 135 3.43 1.12 -7.85
CA PHE A 135 2.04 0.68 -7.82
C PHE A 135 1.54 0.42 -6.40
N ALA A 136 2.34 -0.22 -5.55
CA ALA A 136 1.98 -0.45 -4.15
C ALA A 136 1.76 0.88 -3.40
N CYS A 137 2.72 1.80 -3.50
CA CYS A 137 2.67 3.12 -2.87
C CYS A 137 1.46 3.95 -3.34
N LEU A 138 1.34 4.16 -4.66
CA LEU A 138 0.30 5.03 -5.19
C LEU A 138 -1.09 4.41 -5.04
N THR A 139 -1.24 3.10 -5.22
CA THR A 139 -2.53 2.43 -4.99
C THR A 139 -2.93 2.54 -3.53
N GLY A 140 -2.00 2.32 -2.60
CA GLY A 140 -2.25 2.47 -1.18
C GLY A 140 -2.66 3.90 -0.81
N ALA A 141 -1.91 4.90 -1.27
CA ALA A 141 -2.18 6.31 -1.00
C ALA A 141 -3.53 6.78 -1.58
N VAL A 142 -3.83 6.38 -2.83
CA VAL A 142 -5.10 6.68 -3.48
C VAL A 142 -6.26 6.01 -2.75
N LEU A 143 -6.11 4.74 -2.34
CA LEU A 143 -7.13 4.04 -1.58
C LEU A 143 -7.41 4.76 -0.26
N ALA A 144 -6.38 5.07 0.52
CA ALA A 144 -6.52 5.81 1.77
C ALA A 144 -7.26 7.15 1.56
N LYS A 145 -6.89 7.91 0.53
CA LYS A 145 -7.54 9.19 0.20
C LYS A 145 -9.01 9.02 -0.20
N LEU A 146 -9.34 7.98 -0.98
CA LEU A 146 -10.72 7.71 -1.43
C LEU A 146 -11.63 7.24 -0.30
N THR A 147 -11.09 6.55 0.70
CA THR A 147 -11.88 6.00 1.81
C THR A 147 -11.81 6.85 3.08
N GLY A 148 -11.01 7.93 3.09
CA GLY A 148 -10.69 8.66 4.31
C GLY A 148 -9.93 7.80 5.33
N GLY A 149 -9.20 6.80 4.85
CA GLY A 149 -8.45 5.85 5.66
C GLY A 149 -7.08 6.35 6.09
N VAL A 150 -6.32 5.46 6.74
CA VAL A 150 -4.96 5.72 7.22
C VAL A 150 -3.97 4.90 6.40
N TYR A 151 -2.94 5.54 5.86
CA TYR A 151 -1.85 4.88 5.14
C TYR A 151 -0.64 4.73 6.07
N ARG A 152 -0.03 3.54 6.07
CA ARG A 152 1.21 3.26 6.79
C ARG A 152 2.27 2.74 5.82
N SER A 153 3.40 3.44 5.73
CA SER A 153 4.53 3.05 4.88
C SER A 153 5.26 1.82 5.44
N SER A 154 6.18 1.28 4.65
CA SER A 154 7.04 0.16 5.08
C SER A 154 8.01 0.53 6.20
N ASP A 155 8.29 1.83 6.38
CA ASP A 155 9.17 2.36 7.42
C ASP A 155 8.39 2.86 8.64
N ASP A 156 7.13 2.42 8.79
CA ASP A 156 6.22 2.73 9.90
C ASP A 156 5.85 4.22 10.02
N ILE A 157 5.89 4.96 8.91
CA ILE A 157 5.41 6.34 8.84
C ILE A 157 3.91 6.32 8.51
N TRP A 158 3.15 7.12 9.27
CA TRP A 158 1.69 7.18 9.18
C TRP A 158 1.25 8.46 8.49
N TYR A 159 0.44 8.32 7.44
CA TYR A 159 -0.05 9.41 6.62
C TYR A 159 -1.57 9.47 6.69
N THR A 160 -2.10 10.67 6.85
CA THR A 160 -3.54 10.94 6.94
C THR A 160 -3.91 12.21 6.16
N GLY A 161 -5.19 12.37 5.85
CA GLY A 161 -5.71 13.61 5.27
C GLY A 161 -5.52 13.75 3.76
N LYS A 162 -5.52 15.01 3.30
CA LYS A 162 -5.70 15.35 1.87
C LYS A 162 -4.41 15.26 1.04
N ASP A 163 -3.24 15.35 1.67
CA ASP A 163 -1.95 15.51 0.98
C ASP A 163 -1.18 14.17 0.84
N ILE A 164 -1.75 13.05 1.33
CA ILE A 164 -1.14 11.70 1.30
C ILE A 164 -0.62 11.33 -0.10
N THR A 165 -1.43 11.57 -1.13
CA THR A 165 -1.06 11.16 -2.50
C THR A 165 0.09 11.97 -3.06
N GLU A 166 0.20 13.24 -2.69
CA GLU A 166 1.21 14.17 -3.14
C GLU A 166 2.57 13.85 -2.48
N GLU A 167 2.55 13.54 -1.18
CA GLU A 167 3.74 13.12 -0.43
C GLU A 167 4.29 11.78 -0.93
N VAL A 168 3.43 10.77 -1.04
CA VAL A 168 3.82 9.45 -1.55
C VAL A 168 4.30 9.53 -3.00
N TYR A 169 3.67 10.35 -3.84
CA TYR A 169 4.12 10.52 -5.21
C TYR A 169 5.50 11.16 -5.31
N LYS A 170 5.80 12.12 -4.44
CA LYS A 170 7.14 12.72 -4.37
C LYS A 170 8.20 11.67 -4.04
N GLU A 171 7.94 10.81 -3.05
CA GLU A 171 8.86 9.71 -2.69
C GLU A 171 9.07 8.75 -3.87
N VAL A 172 8.00 8.38 -4.58
CA VAL A 172 8.07 7.56 -5.80
C VAL A 172 8.96 8.22 -6.85
N LYS A 173 8.77 9.51 -7.12
CA LYS A 173 9.56 10.23 -8.14
C LYS A 173 11.02 10.38 -7.71
N GLU A 174 11.31 10.62 -6.44
CA GLU A 174 12.68 10.69 -5.93
C GLU A 174 13.41 9.36 -6.11
N TYR A 175 12.75 8.24 -5.80
CA TYR A 175 13.31 6.91 -6.05
C TYR A 175 13.49 6.65 -7.55
N GLU A 176 12.47 6.91 -8.38
CA GLU A 176 12.55 6.69 -9.83
C GLU A 176 13.67 7.51 -10.47
N GLN A 177 13.87 8.77 -10.06
CA GLN A 177 14.96 9.63 -10.54
C GLN A 177 16.35 9.09 -10.21
N SER A 178 16.48 8.27 -9.17
CA SER A 178 17.75 7.61 -8.82
C SER A 178 18.10 6.44 -9.75
N LEU A 179 17.14 5.93 -10.52
CA LEU A 179 17.34 4.81 -11.42
C LEU A 179 18.10 5.21 -12.69
N THR A 180 18.83 4.25 -13.22
CA THR A 180 19.59 4.35 -14.46
C THR A 180 19.12 3.29 -15.46
N GLU A 181 19.51 3.44 -16.73
CA GLU A 181 19.22 2.45 -17.79
C GLU A 181 19.76 1.05 -17.48
N VAL A 182 20.77 0.94 -16.61
CA VAL A 182 21.38 -0.33 -16.22
C VAL A 182 20.66 -0.95 -15.02
N THR A 183 20.07 -0.13 -14.16
CA THR A 183 19.46 -0.59 -12.90
C THR A 183 17.96 -0.75 -12.98
N VAL A 184 17.30 -0.12 -13.95
CA VAL A 184 15.85 -0.26 -14.13
C VAL A 184 15.50 -1.67 -14.62
N GLN A 185 14.54 -2.30 -13.94
CA GLN A 185 13.96 -3.57 -14.33
C GLN A 185 12.52 -3.31 -14.80
N PHE A 186 12.13 -3.93 -15.92
CA PHE A 186 10.79 -3.76 -16.47
C PHE A 186 10.37 -4.94 -17.33
N HIS A 187 9.05 -5.09 -17.47
CA HIS A 187 8.43 -6.10 -18.33
C HIS A 187 7.50 -5.42 -19.33
N GLU A 188 7.64 -5.76 -20.62
CA GLU A 188 6.71 -5.30 -21.65
C GLU A 188 5.40 -6.10 -21.58
N PHE A 189 4.29 -5.40 -21.74
CA PHE A 189 2.98 -6.03 -21.75
C PHE A 189 2.74 -6.74 -23.08
N ALA A 190 2.61 -8.06 -23.05
CA ALA A 190 2.22 -8.85 -24.21
C ALA A 190 0.71 -9.16 -24.22
N GLN A 191 0.20 -9.64 -23.07
CA GLN A 191 -1.19 -10.01 -22.86
C GLN A 191 -1.52 -10.05 -21.36
N TRP A 192 -2.81 -10.09 -21.06
CA TRP A 192 -3.31 -10.26 -19.69
C TRP A 192 -2.95 -11.64 -19.15
#